data_AF-A0A836W1H6-F1
#
_entry.id   AF-A0A836W1H6-F1
#
_cell.length_a   1.000
_cell.length_b   1.000
_cell.length_c   1.000
_cell.angle_alpha   90.00
_cell.angle_beta   90.00
_cell.angle_gamma   90.00
#
_symmetry.space_group_name_H-M   'P 1'
#
loop_
_entity.id
_entity.type
_entity.pdbx_description
1 polymer ?
#
loop_
_entity_poly.entity_id
_entity_poly.type
_entity_poly.pdbx_seq_one_letter_code
_entity_poly.pdbx_strand_id
1 'polypeptide(L)'
;MPRSMAGTLTSLLVALAGLSPVPTYRCVLAASRHPSVILIMTDDQGYGDLACHGNPQIKTPVMDRLYAQSVRLTNYHVDPTCSPTRSALMTGRYSTRTGVWHTIMGRSIMAPEEVTIAEVFAAAGYRTAIFGKWHLGDNYPCRPQDQGFHEVLIHGGGG
;
A
#
# COMPACT_ATOMS: atom_id res chain seq x y z
N MET A 1 -4.95 -39.10 74.75
CA MET A 1 -5.98 -39.98 74.16
C MET A 1 -7.22 -39.13 73.84
N PRO A 2 -7.86 -39.33 72.68
CA PRO A 2 -7.93 -38.26 71.67
C PRO A 2 -9.30 -37.57 71.55
N ARG A 3 -9.25 -36.31 71.09
CA ARG A 3 -10.39 -35.50 70.63
C ARG A 3 -10.71 -35.88 69.17
N SER A 4 -11.98 -36.17 68.89
CA SER A 4 -12.52 -36.42 67.55
C SER A 4 -12.91 -35.09 66.89
N MET A 5 -12.31 -34.77 65.75
CA MET A 5 -12.75 -33.70 64.84
C MET A 5 -13.24 -34.34 63.55
N ALA A 6 -14.54 -34.25 63.28
CA ALA A 6 -15.15 -34.64 62.02
C ALA A 6 -14.92 -33.53 60.99
N GLY A 7 -14.21 -33.84 59.90
CA GLY A 7 -14.02 -32.96 58.75
C GLY A 7 -15.11 -33.17 57.70
N THR A 8 -15.89 -32.14 57.42
CA THR A 8 -16.88 -32.08 56.34
C THR A 8 -16.16 -31.71 55.04
N LEU A 9 -16.16 -32.61 54.06
CA LEU A 9 -15.67 -32.39 52.69
C LEU A 9 -16.76 -31.69 51.87
N THR A 10 -16.61 -30.40 51.63
CA THR A 10 -17.49 -29.63 50.73
C THR A 10 -16.93 -29.71 49.30
N SER A 11 -17.57 -30.51 48.45
CA SER A 11 -17.23 -30.62 47.02
C SER A 11 -17.74 -29.41 46.24
N LEU A 12 -16.84 -28.60 45.69
CA LEU A 12 -17.14 -27.46 44.84
C LEU A 12 -17.30 -27.92 43.38
N LEU A 13 -18.53 -28.02 42.89
CA LEU A 13 -18.86 -28.25 41.48
C LEU A 13 -18.89 -26.90 40.75
N VAL A 14 -17.83 -26.59 39.99
CA VAL A 14 -17.80 -25.44 39.07
C VAL A 14 -18.58 -25.81 37.80
N ALA A 15 -19.75 -25.19 37.63
CA ALA A 15 -20.54 -25.31 36.41
C ALA A 15 -19.89 -24.51 35.27
N LEU A 16 -19.35 -25.22 34.28
CA LEU A 16 -18.91 -24.64 32.99
C LEU A 16 -20.14 -24.17 32.21
N ALA A 17 -20.50 -22.90 32.36
CA ALA A 17 -21.52 -22.25 31.54
C ALA A 17 -21.07 -22.22 30.07
N GLY A 18 -21.96 -22.67 29.18
CA GLY A 18 -21.69 -22.94 27.78
C GLY A 18 -21.10 -21.77 27.00
N LEU A 19 -19.99 -22.04 26.30
CA LEU A 19 -19.54 -21.22 25.19
C LEU A 19 -20.57 -21.31 24.06
N SER A 20 -21.33 -20.24 23.87
CA SER A 20 -22.04 -20.02 22.61
C SER A 20 -21.00 -19.87 21.49
N PRO A 21 -21.10 -20.62 20.37
CA PRO A 21 -20.17 -20.46 19.27
C PRO A 21 -20.34 -19.07 18.66
N VAL A 22 -19.34 -18.22 18.86
CA VAL A 22 -19.24 -16.92 18.20
C VAL A 22 -19.30 -17.18 16.69
N PRO A 23 -20.26 -16.59 15.94
CA PRO A 23 -20.32 -16.77 14.51
C PRO A 23 -19.03 -16.23 13.91
N THR A 24 -18.17 -17.14 13.48
CA THR A 24 -16.93 -16.81 12.80
C THR A 24 -17.32 -16.46 11.38
N TYR A 25 -17.42 -15.17 11.08
CA TYR A 25 -17.60 -14.69 9.70
C TYR A 25 -16.34 -15.03 8.92
N ARG A 26 -16.30 -16.23 8.31
CA ARG A 26 -15.28 -16.58 7.33
C ARG A 26 -15.58 -15.83 6.05
N CYS A 27 -14.90 -14.69 5.86
CA CYS A 27 -14.77 -14.08 4.55
C CYS A 27 -13.93 -15.01 3.68
N VAL A 28 -14.59 -15.91 2.94
CA VAL A 28 -13.95 -16.62 1.84
C VAL A 28 -13.91 -15.66 0.66
N LEU A 29 -12.92 -14.76 0.66
CA LEU A 29 -12.44 -14.21 -0.59
C LEU A 29 -11.85 -15.40 -1.34
N ALA A 30 -12.59 -15.93 -2.32
CA ALA A 30 -11.97 -16.69 -3.39
C ALA A 30 -11.04 -15.70 -4.11
N ALA A 31 -9.83 -15.54 -3.58
CA ALA A 31 -8.81 -14.72 -4.19
C ALA A 31 -8.60 -15.29 -5.59
N SER A 32 -8.94 -14.51 -6.62
CA SER A 32 -8.52 -14.82 -7.97
C SER A 32 -7.03 -15.14 -7.92
N ARG A 33 -6.58 -16.20 -8.60
CA ARG A 33 -5.15 -16.56 -8.63
C ARG A 33 -4.24 -15.39 -9.04
N HIS A 34 -4.81 -14.39 -9.70
CA HIS A 34 -4.18 -13.13 -10.10
C HIS A 34 -5.06 -11.95 -9.67
N PRO A 35 -4.92 -11.42 -8.45
CA PRO A 35 -5.70 -10.25 -8.01
C PRO A 35 -5.30 -9.00 -8.79
N SER A 36 -6.28 -8.15 -9.12
CA SER A 36 -5.98 -6.83 -9.69
C SER A 36 -5.23 -5.97 -8.67
N VAL A 37 -4.11 -5.41 -9.08
CA VAL A 37 -3.29 -4.51 -8.26
C VAL A 37 -3.50 -3.08 -8.76
N ILE A 38 -3.97 -2.21 -7.89
CA ILE A 38 -4.18 -0.78 -8.19
C ILE A 38 -3.31 0.03 -7.24
N LEU A 39 -2.41 0.82 -7.81
CA LEU A 39 -1.58 1.77 -7.08
C LEU A 39 -2.13 3.18 -7.30
N ILE A 40 -2.59 3.82 -6.22
CA ILE A 40 -3.05 5.21 -6.24
C ILE A 40 -1.99 6.04 -5.53
N MET A 41 -1.36 6.96 -6.27
CA MET A 41 -0.35 7.88 -5.75
C MET A 41 -0.86 9.32 -5.88
N THR A 42 -0.95 10.01 -4.75
CA THR A 42 -1.16 11.46 -4.72
C THR A 42 0.17 12.19 -4.91
N ASP A 43 0.12 13.44 -5.37
CA ASP A 43 1.29 14.30 -5.55
C ASP A 43 1.20 15.45 -4.53
N ASP A 44 2.27 15.66 -3.77
CA ASP A 44 2.40 16.69 -2.73
C ASP A 44 1.29 16.72 -1.66
N GLN A 45 0.67 15.57 -1.38
CA GLN A 45 -0.30 15.46 -0.30
C GLN A 45 0.39 15.44 1.08
N GLY A 46 0.07 16.43 1.90
CA GLY A 46 0.50 16.50 3.28
C GLY A 46 -0.21 15.48 4.17
N TYR A 47 0.48 15.04 5.23
CA TYR A 47 -0.10 14.10 6.19
C TYR A 47 -1.39 14.64 6.83
N GLY A 48 -1.47 15.95 7.06
CA GLY A 48 -2.63 16.62 7.66
C GLY A 48 -3.76 16.95 6.69
N ASP A 49 -3.68 16.59 5.40
CA ASP A 49 -4.69 17.01 4.41
C ASP A 49 -5.96 16.17 4.44
N LEU A 50 -5.91 14.98 5.04
CA LEU A 50 -7.05 14.06 5.10
C LEU A 50 -7.91 14.29 6.34
N ALA A 51 -9.24 14.24 6.17
CA ALA A 51 -10.18 14.31 7.29
C ALA A 51 -9.95 13.16 8.28
N CYS A 52 -9.67 11.94 7.78
CA CYS A 52 -9.31 10.79 8.62
C CYS A 52 -8.00 10.95 9.42
N HIS A 53 -7.18 11.97 9.10
CA HIS A 53 -6.00 12.35 9.89
C HIS A 53 -6.25 13.56 10.80
N GLY A 54 -7.50 14.01 10.93
CA GLY A 54 -7.91 15.08 11.83
C GLY A 54 -8.04 16.46 11.17
N ASN A 55 -8.03 16.56 9.84
CA ASN A 55 -8.28 17.83 9.15
C ASN A 55 -9.74 18.31 9.36
N PRO A 56 -9.99 19.48 9.97
CA PRO A 56 -11.35 19.96 10.21
C PRO A 56 -11.98 20.66 9.00
N GLN A 57 -11.20 20.99 7.96
CA GLN A 57 -11.63 21.79 6.81
C GLN A 57 -11.84 20.97 5.53
N ILE A 58 -10.85 20.14 5.18
CA ILE A 58 -10.87 19.32 3.96
C ILE A 58 -11.73 18.08 4.21
N LYS A 59 -12.73 17.86 3.36
CA LYS A 59 -13.66 16.72 3.46
C LYS A 59 -13.28 15.64 2.46
N THR A 60 -12.91 14.45 2.93
CA THR A 60 -12.44 13.34 2.08
C THR A 60 -13.27 12.06 2.25
N PRO A 61 -14.60 12.11 2.12
CA PRO A 61 -15.49 11.01 2.56
C PRO A 61 -15.23 9.66 1.89
N VAL A 62 -14.76 9.64 0.63
CA VAL A 62 -14.40 8.40 -0.09
C VAL A 62 -13.07 7.84 0.43
N MET A 63 -12.08 8.71 0.67
CA MET A 63 -10.80 8.31 1.25
C MET A 63 -10.97 7.85 2.70
N ASP A 64 -11.83 8.52 3.47
CA ASP A 64 -12.10 8.16 4.87
C ASP A 64 -12.78 6.79 4.97
N ARG A 65 -13.64 6.45 4.00
CA ARG A 65 -14.22 5.11 3.89
C ARG A 65 -13.15 4.07 3.59
N LEU A 66 -12.27 4.33 2.62
CA LEU A 66 -11.15 3.45 2.29
C LEU A 66 -10.22 3.26 3.51
N TYR A 67 -9.93 4.34 4.24
CA TYR A 67 -9.12 4.34 5.46
C TYR A 67 -9.71 3.41 6.54
N ALA A 68 -11.03 3.43 6.73
CA ALA A 68 -11.71 2.60 7.73
C ALA A 68 -11.71 1.09 7.38
N GLN A 69 -11.59 0.75 6.11
CA GLN A 69 -11.65 -0.63 5.60
C GLN A 69 -10.27 -1.24 5.28
N SER A 70 -9.20 -0.46 5.41
CA SER A 70 -7.85 -0.85 4.97
C SER A 70 -6.91 -1.12 6.13
N VAL A 71 -5.88 -1.93 5.85
CA VAL A 71 -4.65 -1.95 6.67
C VAL A 71 -3.87 -0.67 6.40
N ARG A 72 -3.31 -0.07 7.46
CA ARG A 72 -2.62 1.22 7.38
C ARG A 72 -1.21 1.10 7.89
N LEU A 73 -0.29 1.76 7.19
CA LEU A 73 1.09 1.91 7.62
C LEU A 73 1.22 3.29 8.27
N THR A 74 1.29 3.33 9.61
CA THR A 74 1.43 4.59 10.37
C THR A 74 2.86 5.12 10.42
N ASN A 75 3.81 4.33 9.91
CA ASN A 75 5.20 4.71 9.74
C ASN A 75 5.66 4.28 8.34
N TYR A 76 5.45 5.15 7.36
CA TYR A 76 5.71 4.92 5.94
C TYR A 76 6.52 6.09 5.38
N HIS A 77 7.60 5.79 4.65
CA HIS A 77 8.55 6.79 4.19
C HIS A 77 8.79 6.67 2.68
N VAL A 78 8.99 7.83 2.06
CA VAL A 78 9.33 7.99 0.65
C VAL A 78 10.49 8.97 0.52
N ASP A 79 11.03 9.13 -0.68
CA ASP A 79 12.00 10.18 -0.96
C ASP A 79 11.36 11.58 -0.85
N PRO A 80 12.14 12.63 -0.57
CA PRO A 80 11.59 13.96 -0.29
C PRO A 80 10.96 14.67 -1.50
N THR A 81 11.03 14.10 -2.71
CA THR A 81 10.46 14.70 -3.93
C THR A 81 9.86 13.64 -4.86
N CYS A 82 9.05 14.10 -5.82
CA CYS A 82 8.23 13.25 -6.68
C CYS A 82 9.03 12.27 -7.56
N SER A 83 9.98 12.72 -8.40
CA SER A 83 10.72 11.81 -9.31
C SER A 83 11.51 10.73 -8.56
N PRO A 84 12.31 11.04 -7.52
CA PRO A 84 12.99 10.00 -6.73
C PRO A 84 12.01 8.98 -6.12
N THR A 85 10.89 9.45 -5.54
CA THR A 85 9.86 8.55 -4.99
C THR A 85 9.28 7.64 -6.06
N ARG A 86 8.98 8.19 -7.24
CA ARG A 86 8.43 7.43 -8.37
C ARG A 86 9.43 6.39 -8.87
N SER A 87 10.70 6.74 -9.01
CA SER A 87 11.71 5.79 -9.47
C SER A 87 11.92 4.66 -8.47
N ALA A 88 11.94 4.99 -7.17
CA ALA A 88 12.06 3.99 -6.12
C ALA A 88 10.85 3.04 -6.08
N LEU A 89 9.64 3.58 -6.24
CA LEU A 89 8.43 2.78 -6.29
C LEU A 89 8.34 1.89 -7.52
N MET A 90 8.76 2.39 -8.69
CA MET A 90 8.74 1.60 -9.92
C MET A 90 9.77 0.47 -9.89
N THR A 91 10.94 0.68 -9.28
CA THR A 91 12.06 -0.27 -9.38
C THR A 91 12.28 -1.12 -8.12
N GLY A 92 11.69 -0.74 -6.99
CA GLY A 92 11.98 -1.35 -5.68
C GLY A 92 13.39 -1.06 -5.17
N ARG A 93 14.06 -0.04 -5.71
CA ARG A 93 15.45 0.32 -5.38
C ARG A 93 15.52 1.75 -4.84
N TYR A 94 16.55 2.07 -4.07
CA TYR A 94 16.80 3.46 -3.70
C TYR A 94 17.00 4.31 -4.96
N SER A 95 16.35 5.47 -5.02
CA SER A 95 16.39 6.39 -6.17
C SER A 95 17.81 6.76 -6.62
N THR A 96 18.74 6.89 -5.68
CA THR A 96 20.17 7.12 -5.95
C THR A 96 20.83 6.00 -6.77
N ARG A 97 20.24 4.80 -6.81
CA ARG A 97 20.70 3.66 -7.63
C ARG A 97 20.03 3.59 -9.00
N THR A 98 18.95 4.33 -9.22
CA THR A 98 18.17 4.32 -10.47
C THR A 98 18.53 5.47 -11.40
N GLY A 99 19.55 6.27 -11.05
CA GLY A 99 19.94 7.49 -11.77
C GLY A 99 19.09 8.74 -11.46
N VAL A 100 18.08 8.63 -10.58
CA VAL A 100 17.15 9.71 -10.27
C VAL A 100 17.49 10.32 -8.91
N TRP A 101 17.86 11.60 -8.90
CA TRP A 101 18.30 12.29 -7.68
C TRP A 101 17.78 13.72 -7.55
N HIS A 102 17.03 14.20 -8.54
CA HIS A 102 16.28 15.46 -8.47
C HIS A 102 15.11 15.45 -9.47
N THR A 103 14.23 16.44 -9.40
CA THR A 103 13.03 16.56 -10.25
C THR A 103 13.21 17.37 -11.54
N ILE A 104 14.33 18.10 -11.68
CA ILE A 104 14.58 19.07 -12.77
C ILE A 104 15.97 18.89 -13.36
N MET A 105 16.28 19.66 -14.41
CA MET A 105 17.60 19.69 -15.07
C MET A 105 18.06 18.30 -15.56
N GLY A 106 17.12 17.48 -16.04
CA GLY A 106 17.41 16.13 -16.55
C GLY A 106 17.75 15.08 -15.48
N ARG A 107 17.70 15.44 -14.19
CA ARG A 107 18.03 14.53 -13.06
C ARG A 107 16.84 13.67 -12.61
N SER A 108 15.69 13.86 -13.26
CA SER A 108 14.48 13.05 -13.10
C SER A 108 14.45 11.85 -14.02
N ILE A 109 15.38 11.74 -14.98
CA ILE A 109 15.39 10.68 -15.99
C ILE A 109 15.93 9.40 -15.35
N MET A 110 15.09 8.35 -15.34
CA MET A 110 15.47 7.04 -14.83
C MET A 110 16.38 6.32 -15.83
N ALA A 111 17.39 5.61 -15.31
CA ALA A 111 18.24 4.76 -16.13
C ALA A 111 17.37 3.72 -16.86
N PRO A 112 17.45 3.63 -18.20
CA PRO A 112 16.49 2.85 -18.97
C PRO A 112 16.65 1.34 -18.83
N GLU A 113 17.77 0.87 -18.25
CA GLU A 113 18.01 -0.54 -17.94
C GLU A 113 17.37 -0.98 -16.62
N GLU A 114 16.79 -0.06 -15.84
CA GLU A 114 16.07 -0.40 -14.62
C GLU A 114 14.76 -1.12 -14.98
N VAL A 115 14.52 -2.26 -14.35
CA VAL A 115 13.28 -3.03 -14.56
C VAL A 115 12.18 -2.46 -13.68
N THR A 116 11.07 -2.07 -14.28
CA THR A 116 9.92 -1.54 -13.56
C THR A 116 8.98 -2.63 -13.08
N ILE A 117 8.19 -2.29 -12.06
CA ILE A 117 7.08 -3.10 -11.56
C ILE A 117 6.09 -3.42 -12.68
N ALA A 118 5.90 -2.52 -13.66
CA ALA A 118 5.02 -2.76 -14.79
C ALA A 118 5.55 -3.88 -15.70
N GLU A 119 6.85 -3.92 -15.98
CA GLU A 119 7.47 -5.01 -16.75
C GLU A 119 7.39 -6.35 -16.00
N VAL A 120 7.58 -6.33 -14.68
CA VAL A 120 7.42 -7.52 -13.83
C VAL A 120 5.99 -8.04 -13.88
N PHE A 121 4.98 -7.17 -13.77
CA PHE A 121 3.57 -7.55 -13.88
C PHE A 121 3.22 -8.04 -15.29
N ALA A 122 3.72 -7.37 -16.33
CA ALA A 122 3.52 -7.77 -17.73
C ALA A 122 4.06 -9.18 -18.00
N ALA A 123 5.27 -9.49 -17.53
CA ALA A 123 5.88 -10.82 -17.63
C ALA A 123 5.06 -11.90 -16.90
N ALA A 124 4.33 -11.52 -15.84
CA ALA A 124 3.41 -12.40 -15.11
C ALA A 124 1.99 -12.49 -15.75
N GLY A 125 1.79 -11.91 -16.94
CA GLY A 125 0.53 -11.99 -17.69
C GLY A 125 -0.50 -10.90 -17.35
N TYR A 126 -0.11 -9.85 -16.62
CA TYR A 126 -1.01 -8.73 -16.33
C TYR A 126 -1.05 -7.74 -17.49
N ARG A 127 -2.22 -7.12 -17.67
CA ARG A 127 -2.34 -5.87 -18.42
C ARG A 127 -2.00 -4.72 -17.48
N THR A 128 -1.13 -3.84 -17.93
CA THR A 128 -0.60 -2.72 -17.14
C THR A 128 -1.01 -1.40 -17.77
N ALA A 129 -1.37 -0.44 -16.94
CA ALA A 129 -1.78 0.88 -17.37
C ALA A 129 -1.29 1.95 -16.41
N ILE A 130 -0.99 3.14 -16.93
CA ILE A 130 -0.66 4.32 -16.14
C ILE A 130 -1.49 5.52 -16.59
N PHE A 131 -1.99 6.26 -15.60
CA PHE A 131 -2.80 7.46 -15.79
C PHE A 131 -2.23 8.58 -14.93
N GLY A 132 -2.07 9.78 -15.49
CA GLY A 132 -1.59 10.96 -14.77
C GLY A 132 -0.10 11.26 -14.97
N LYS A 133 0.72 11.13 -13.92
CA LYS A 133 2.10 11.63 -13.91
C LYS A 133 3.14 10.51 -13.94
N TRP A 134 4.05 10.56 -14.92
CA TRP A 134 5.22 9.68 -14.98
C TRP A 134 6.45 10.29 -14.31
N HIS A 135 6.96 11.40 -14.87
CA HIS A 135 8.09 12.18 -14.35
C HIS A 135 9.40 11.39 -14.16
N LEU A 136 9.62 10.38 -15.00
CA LEU A 136 10.85 9.57 -15.07
C LEU A 136 11.53 9.59 -16.45
N GLY A 137 11.10 10.51 -17.32
CA GLY A 137 11.61 10.69 -18.68
C GLY A 137 10.49 10.73 -19.72
N ASP A 138 10.57 11.69 -20.64
CA ASP A 138 9.51 11.91 -21.66
C ASP A 138 9.92 11.39 -23.05
N ASN A 139 11.18 10.99 -23.21
CA ASN A 139 11.74 10.54 -24.48
C ASN A 139 12.08 9.06 -24.41
N TYR A 140 12.06 8.40 -25.58
CA TYR A 140 12.60 7.06 -25.72
C TYR A 140 14.05 7.02 -25.19
N PRO A 141 14.46 5.98 -24.45
CA PRO A 141 13.71 4.78 -24.05
C PRO A 141 13.04 4.86 -22.66
N CYS A 142 12.85 6.06 -22.10
CA CYS A 142 12.41 6.26 -20.72
C CYS A 142 10.91 6.54 -20.58
N ARG A 143 10.10 6.46 -21.66
CA ARG A 143 8.66 6.72 -21.59
C ARG A 143 7.93 5.55 -20.93
N PRO A 144 6.73 5.73 -20.36
CA PRO A 144 6.02 4.62 -19.71
C PRO A 144 5.78 3.42 -20.62
N GLN A 145 5.46 3.66 -21.91
CA GLN A 145 5.24 2.59 -22.89
C GLN A 145 6.52 1.82 -23.26
N ASP A 146 7.69 2.43 -23.05
CA ASP A 146 8.98 1.76 -23.21
C ASP A 146 9.38 1.00 -21.93
N GLN A 147 8.66 1.25 -20.84
CA GLN A 147 8.95 0.80 -19.47
C GLN A 147 7.82 -0.09 -18.93
N GLY A 148 7.21 -0.90 -19.81
CA GLY A 148 6.28 -1.97 -19.44
C GLY A 148 4.80 -1.59 -19.28
N PHE A 149 4.39 -0.34 -19.53
CA PHE A 149 2.98 0.04 -19.54
C PHE A 149 2.32 -0.15 -20.91
N HIS A 150 1.25 -0.95 -20.98
CA HIS A 150 0.54 -1.21 -22.23
C HIS A 150 -0.44 -0.09 -22.60
N GLU A 151 -1.06 0.53 -21.60
CA GLU A 151 -1.96 1.67 -21.76
C GLU A 151 -1.42 2.88 -21.00
N VAL A 152 -1.34 4.02 -21.69
CA VAL A 152 -0.68 5.22 -21.18
C VAL A 152 -1.54 6.43 -21.50
N LEU A 153 -2.01 7.10 -20.46
CA LEU A 153 -2.63 8.42 -20.55
C LEU A 153 -1.98 9.33 -19.50
N ILE A 154 -0.87 9.94 -19.89
CA ILE A 154 -0.09 10.80 -19.01
C ILE A 154 -0.02 12.23 -19.54
N HIS A 155 0.23 13.17 -18.63
CA HIS A 155 0.77 14.47 -18.97
C HIS A 155 2.31 14.41 -18.96
N GLY A 156 2.96 15.15 -19.87
CA GLY A 156 4.43 15.21 -19.99
C GLY A 156 5.14 15.73 -18.73
N GLY A 157 6.47 15.75 -18.75
CA GLY A 157 7.31 15.89 -17.56
C GLY A 157 7.17 17.22 -16.81
N GLY A 158 6.80 17.10 -15.54
CA GLY A 158 7.56 17.68 -14.44
C GLY A 158 7.15 19.03 -13.83
N GLY A 159 5.86 19.36 -13.74
CA GLY A 159 5.38 20.58 -13.07
C GLY A 159 5.40 21.81 -13.97
#